data_AF-A0A2N2P3E0-F1
#
_entry.id   AF-A0A2N2P3E0-F1
#
_cell.length_a   1.000
_cell.length_b   1.000
_cell.length_c   1.000
_cell.angle_alpha   90.00
_cell.angle_beta   90.00
_cell.angle_gamma   90.00
#
_symmetry.space_group_name_H-M   'P 1'
#
loop_
_entity.id
_entity.type
_entity.pdbx_description
1 polymer ?
#
loop_
_entity_poly.entity_id
_entity_poly.type
_entity_poly.pdbx_seq_one_letter_code
_entity_poly.pdbx_strand_id
1 'polypeptide(L)'
;MQYNKFPRNYLAVFTFLIIFSILLPISLNTGVKANFDVAEIVPESNDFATQVLNDPWDMQEFTDISQRLNYAGATNDLLNINVSNGVFSATTEGSYSEFFPLFSGWNPAVLHGKIGEIYPIDSSKYQCFYMSMKTDKRTDFHVFAAKDRDFLLGTNTNEIFETHWNFSEVSNYYRLQKINLAQTQNHFYRNWTDLPEWKVFRINPVLDGAGTNFSVDWIRLTDCKAVNLTIAGVENQKAYDVWLEAGAPARTLLAESGLVSNGSGQLLFDTQGLEAGAYTYTIKDAGKETIRTSGQFVVNAQPQVDILRPSPTYGEDFATSKSAAWDMSGSESIWGIRNVSNHAFEQGSLKLYTNSGSTSNVPDPIVFLSIPDQATPADYRYLSFRMYQNGNVAEPGEGMIARWAWITRFSTGGYCTFIGLDIPLEVGWNTYVIDLYTDNNGRAVQSDYCSSSLKPWREFTEKNANFRFDPNENISGFQYFQEIDWIKLTKVDRSTSGQVYTIEYIPSEENLQSLMFYYTDDLSNPKKHSAIEYNPPSETTDPTGPYFVYLPIVLKNPVTYEYPIYRWNTTGVVSGEYYICSVSNDGYNEAIDCSEAPLIIE
;
A
#
# COMPACT_ATOMS: atom_id res chain seq x y z
N MET A 1 57.35 26.02 -0.70
CA MET A 1 58.14 27.02 0.06
C MET A 1 57.70 26.96 1.51
N GLN A 2 58.66 26.92 2.42
CA GLN A 2 58.59 26.58 3.83
C GLN A 2 57.96 27.67 4.72
N TYR A 3 57.33 27.24 5.82
CA TYR A 3 57.09 27.90 7.13
C TYR A 3 56.32 29.23 7.20
N ASN A 4 55.22 29.24 7.98
CA ASN A 4 55.27 29.87 9.32
C ASN A 4 54.15 29.45 10.30
N LYS A 5 54.54 29.50 11.58
CA LYS A 5 53.98 28.96 12.83
C LYS A 5 52.73 29.68 13.38
N PHE A 6 51.86 28.85 14.00
CA PHE A 6 51.04 28.95 15.25
C PHE A 6 51.39 30.05 16.30
N PRO A 7 50.59 30.33 17.39
CA PRO A 7 49.55 29.49 18.06
C PRO A 7 48.31 30.21 18.68
N ARG A 8 47.32 29.43 19.17
CA ARG A 8 46.80 29.55 20.56
C ARG A 8 45.89 28.39 20.99
N ASN A 9 46.09 28.02 22.26
CA ASN A 9 45.60 26.85 22.98
C ASN A 9 44.13 26.95 23.38
N TYR A 10 43.41 25.82 23.37
CA TYR A 10 42.28 25.58 24.29
C TYR A 10 42.57 24.32 25.10
N LEU A 11 42.75 24.55 26.40
CA LEU A 11 42.96 23.57 27.45
C LEU A 11 41.59 23.09 27.93
N ALA A 12 41.23 21.84 27.65
CA ALA A 12 40.03 21.22 28.19
C ALA A 12 40.27 20.82 29.66
N VAL A 13 39.51 21.42 30.58
CA VAL A 13 39.47 21.06 32.00
C VAL A 13 38.40 19.98 32.16
N PHE A 14 38.82 18.76 32.48
CA PHE A 14 37.93 17.70 32.97
C PHE A 14 37.72 17.89 34.47
N THR A 15 36.51 18.26 34.88
CA THR A 15 36.10 18.25 36.29
C THR A 15 35.36 16.94 36.58
N PHE A 16 35.97 16.07 37.39
CA PHE A 16 35.33 14.89 37.96
C PHE A 16 34.41 15.34 39.10
N LEU A 17 33.10 15.20 38.93
CA LEU A 17 32.11 15.39 40.00
C LEU A 17 31.90 14.05 40.71
N ILE A 18 32.42 13.92 41.93
CA ILE A 18 32.16 12.76 42.80
C ILE A 18 30.84 13.03 43.54
N ILE A 19 29.78 12.33 43.15
CA ILE A 19 28.49 12.35 43.85
C ILE A 19 28.54 11.30 44.97
N PHE A 20 28.55 11.78 46.21
CA PHE A 20 28.34 10.96 47.41
C PHE A 20 26.86 10.57 47.47
N SER A 21 26.55 9.30 47.19
CA SER A 21 25.19 8.75 47.33
C SER A 21 24.96 8.34 48.78
N ILE A 22 24.07 9.05 49.47
CA ILE A 22 23.57 8.69 50.80
C ILE A 22 22.50 7.60 50.60
N LEU A 23 22.82 6.37 50.98
CA LEU A 23 21.88 5.25 51.03
C LEU A 23 20.90 5.44 52.19
N LEU A 24 19.67 5.86 51.89
CA LEU A 24 18.53 5.69 52.78
C LEU A 24 17.84 4.36 52.45
N PRO A 25 17.42 3.55 53.46
CA PRO A 25 16.67 2.34 53.21
C PRO A 25 15.25 2.70 52.74
N ILE A 26 15.01 2.59 51.43
CA ILE A 26 13.66 2.59 50.88
C ILE A 26 13.07 1.21 51.16
N SER A 27 12.01 1.15 51.95
CA SER A 27 11.15 -0.02 52.08
C SER A 27 10.44 -0.25 50.75
N LEU A 28 11.03 -1.10 49.92
CA LEU A 28 10.35 -1.67 48.75
C LEU A 28 9.17 -2.49 49.27
N ASN A 29 7.94 -2.00 49.04
CA ASN A 29 6.77 -2.86 48.99
C ASN A 29 7.14 -4.02 48.06
N THR A 30 7.01 -5.25 48.54
CA THR A 30 7.18 -6.46 47.74
C THR A 30 6.13 -6.46 46.65
N GLY A 31 6.44 -5.78 45.55
CA GLY A 31 5.70 -5.80 44.31
C GLY A 31 5.60 -7.24 43.84
N VAL A 32 4.41 -7.57 43.36
CA VAL A 32 4.13 -8.80 42.62
C VAL A 32 5.31 -9.09 41.70
N LYS A 33 5.98 -10.23 41.91
CA LYS A 33 6.95 -10.73 40.94
C LYS A 33 6.20 -10.93 39.63
N ALA A 34 6.44 -10.05 38.64
CA ALA A 34 6.07 -10.33 37.27
C ALA A 34 6.83 -11.58 36.84
N ASN A 35 6.12 -12.71 36.78
CA ASN A 35 6.61 -13.87 36.08
C ASN A 35 6.54 -13.45 34.61
N PHE A 36 7.69 -13.19 33.99
CA PHE A 36 7.75 -12.96 32.54
C PHE A 36 7.55 -14.31 31.86
N ASP A 37 6.31 -14.79 31.89
CA ASP A 37 5.87 -15.92 31.08
C ASP A 37 6.02 -15.54 29.60
N VAL A 38 6.25 -16.54 28.76
CA VAL A 38 6.30 -16.38 27.30
C VAL A 38 5.02 -15.67 26.86
N ALA A 39 5.15 -14.55 26.13
CA ALA A 39 3.98 -13.80 25.65
C ALA A 39 3.06 -14.73 24.87
N GLU A 40 1.76 -14.69 25.20
CA GLU A 40 0.76 -15.46 24.46
C GLU A 40 0.69 -14.92 23.03
N ILE A 41 0.62 -15.80 22.04
CA ILE A 41 0.55 -15.42 20.62
C ILE A 41 -0.86 -15.73 20.13
N VAL A 42 -1.53 -14.72 19.60
CA VAL A 42 -2.83 -14.86 18.94
C VAL A 42 -2.68 -14.53 17.46
N PRO A 43 -3.42 -15.20 16.56
CA PRO A 43 -3.38 -14.87 15.14
C PRO A 43 -3.94 -13.47 14.87
N GLU A 44 -3.51 -12.87 13.77
CA GLU A 44 -4.14 -11.68 13.23
C GLU A 44 -5.51 -12.03 12.62
N SER A 45 -6.42 -11.06 12.59
CA SER A 45 -7.71 -11.25 11.95
C SER A 45 -7.63 -11.10 10.44
N ASN A 46 -8.54 -11.77 9.74
CA ASN A 46 -8.73 -11.61 8.30
C ASN A 46 -9.26 -10.20 7.99
N ASP A 47 -8.34 -9.28 7.72
CA ASP A 47 -8.57 -7.85 7.47
C ASP A 47 -8.54 -7.53 5.97
N PHE A 48 -9.42 -6.64 5.52
CA PHE A 48 -9.53 -6.26 4.12
C PHE A 48 -8.25 -5.61 3.58
N ALA A 49 -7.66 -4.66 4.28
CA ALA A 49 -6.52 -3.90 3.79
C ALA A 49 -5.29 -4.81 3.71
N THR A 50 -5.03 -5.60 4.74
CA THR A 50 -3.95 -6.60 4.75
C THR A 50 -4.13 -7.68 3.67
N GLN A 51 -5.36 -8.19 3.47
CA GLN A 51 -5.60 -9.38 2.64
C GLN A 51 -5.94 -9.11 1.19
N VAL A 52 -6.52 -7.95 0.89
CA VAL A 52 -6.98 -7.62 -0.46
C VAL A 52 -6.06 -6.57 -1.09
N LEU A 53 -5.61 -5.59 -0.31
CA LEU A 53 -4.73 -4.54 -0.81
C LEU A 53 -3.23 -4.89 -0.67
N ASN A 54 -2.93 -5.94 0.10
CA ASN A 54 -1.57 -6.26 0.57
C ASN A 54 -0.92 -5.03 1.25
N ASP A 55 -1.73 -4.27 1.99
CA ASP A 55 -1.39 -2.96 2.53
C ASP A 55 -2.28 -2.63 3.72
N PRO A 56 -1.85 -2.93 4.95
CA PRO A 56 -2.66 -2.61 6.12
C PRO A 56 -2.87 -1.10 6.24
N TRP A 57 -4.07 -0.66 6.64
CA TRP A 57 -4.32 0.75 6.97
C TRP A 57 -3.75 1.10 8.35
N ASP A 58 -2.42 1.09 8.46
CA ASP A 58 -1.63 1.34 9.67
C ASP A 58 -1.16 2.81 9.79
N MET A 59 -1.55 3.64 8.83
CA MET A 59 -1.19 5.06 8.74
C MET A 59 0.33 5.27 8.70
N GLN A 60 1.07 4.33 8.11
CA GLN A 60 2.50 4.44 7.87
C GLN A 60 2.80 5.30 6.64
N GLU A 61 1.84 5.43 5.73
CA GLU A 61 1.96 6.18 4.48
C GLU A 61 0.70 7.01 4.12
N PHE A 62 0.86 8.03 3.28
CA PHE A 62 -0.25 8.91 2.88
C PHE A 62 -1.30 8.19 2.03
N THR A 63 -0.88 7.17 1.28
CA THR A 63 -1.72 6.32 0.43
C THR A 63 -2.83 5.61 1.21
N ASP A 64 -2.70 5.47 2.53
CA ASP A 64 -3.75 5.01 3.43
C ASP A 64 -4.99 5.92 3.46
N ILE A 65 -4.89 7.19 3.03
CA ILE A 65 -5.96 8.19 3.19
C ILE A 65 -6.09 9.23 2.06
N SER A 66 -5.18 9.28 1.08
CA SER A 66 -4.90 10.53 0.33
C SER A 66 -5.78 10.81 -0.90
N GLN A 67 -6.34 9.80 -1.56
CA GLN A 67 -6.82 9.94 -2.96
C GLN A 67 -7.90 11.00 -3.20
N ARG A 68 -8.62 11.39 -2.16
CA ARG A 68 -9.62 12.47 -2.20
C ARG A 68 -9.62 13.30 -0.92
N LEU A 69 -8.46 13.44 -0.29
CA LEU A 69 -8.33 14.28 0.89
C LEU A 69 -8.67 15.74 0.53
N ASN A 70 -9.44 16.43 1.37
CA ASN A 70 -9.84 17.82 1.14
C ASN A 70 -10.51 18.06 -0.24
N TYR A 71 -11.38 17.14 -0.66
CA TYR A 71 -12.02 17.20 -1.99
C TYR A 71 -10.98 17.29 -3.12
N ALA A 72 -9.86 16.58 -2.97
CA ALA A 72 -8.72 16.64 -3.87
C ALA A 72 -8.10 18.06 -3.95
N GLY A 73 -7.89 18.64 -2.77
CA GLY A 73 -7.38 20.00 -2.55
C GLY A 73 -8.34 21.15 -2.87
N ALA A 74 -9.56 20.87 -3.30
CA ALA A 74 -10.55 21.93 -3.59
C ALA A 74 -11.07 22.63 -2.32
N THR A 75 -10.92 22.03 -1.14
CA THR A 75 -11.37 22.57 0.16
C THR A 75 -10.25 22.50 1.21
N ASN A 76 -10.50 23.04 2.40
CA ASN A 76 -9.58 22.96 3.54
C ASN A 76 -10.22 22.20 4.72
N ASP A 77 -11.08 21.21 4.44
CA ASP A 77 -11.89 20.55 5.47
C ASP A 77 -11.04 19.92 6.59
N LEU A 78 -9.82 19.51 6.27
CA LEU A 78 -8.77 19.11 7.19
C LEU A 78 -7.56 20.05 7.08
N LEU A 79 -7.07 20.50 8.22
CA LEU A 79 -5.88 21.32 8.39
C LEU A 79 -4.79 20.51 9.11
N ASN A 80 -3.54 20.95 8.98
CA ASN A 80 -2.38 20.34 9.67
C ASN A 80 -2.28 18.82 9.46
N ILE A 81 -2.63 18.37 8.25
CA ILE A 81 -2.59 16.96 7.86
C ILE A 81 -1.15 16.46 7.98
N ASN A 82 -0.96 15.37 8.72
CA ASN A 82 0.33 14.73 8.87
C ASN A 82 0.14 13.21 9.03
N VAL A 83 0.95 12.44 8.30
CA VAL A 83 1.11 11.00 8.47
C VAL A 83 2.55 10.74 8.89
N SER A 84 2.75 10.29 10.13
CA SER A 84 4.09 9.93 10.62
C SER A 84 4.06 8.97 11.81
N ASN A 85 5.01 8.03 11.79
CA ASN A 85 5.17 6.98 12.83
C ASN A 85 3.90 6.13 13.04
N GLY A 86 3.24 5.72 11.94
CA GLY A 86 1.99 4.95 12.00
C GLY A 86 0.86 5.73 12.64
N VAL A 87 0.73 7.02 12.32
CA VAL A 87 -0.34 7.89 12.84
C VAL A 87 -0.70 8.91 11.79
N PHE A 88 -1.97 8.90 11.40
CA PHE A 88 -2.60 10.00 10.71
C PHE A 88 -3.16 11.01 11.73
N SER A 89 -2.83 12.28 11.59
CA SER A 89 -3.35 13.36 12.43
C SER A 89 -3.77 14.57 11.60
N ALA A 90 -4.82 15.24 12.04
CA ALA A 90 -5.28 16.50 11.46
C ALA A 90 -6.14 17.30 12.44
N THR A 91 -6.45 18.53 12.06
CA THR A 91 -7.43 19.39 12.71
C THR A 91 -8.61 19.59 11.78
N THR A 92 -9.83 19.39 12.25
CA THR A 92 -11.03 19.68 11.45
C THR A 92 -11.20 21.18 11.25
N GLU A 93 -11.52 21.64 10.02
CA GLU A 93 -11.89 23.03 9.77
C GLU A 93 -13.40 23.27 9.99
N GLY A 94 -14.23 22.29 9.68
CA GLY A 94 -15.69 22.38 9.74
C GLY A 94 -16.39 21.17 10.37
N SER A 95 -17.70 21.07 10.15
CA SER A 95 -18.55 19.95 10.60
C SER A 95 -18.51 18.73 9.68
N TYR A 96 -17.89 18.83 8.50
CA TYR A 96 -17.87 17.75 7.51
C TYR A 96 -16.45 17.47 7.01
N SER A 97 -15.51 17.36 7.95
CA SER A 97 -14.19 16.83 7.63
C SER A 97 -14.29 15.35 7.28
N GLU A 98 -13.57 14.91 6.25
CA GLU A 98 -13.58 13.53 5.76
C GLU A 98 -12.21 13.08 5.25
N PHE A 99 -11.95 11.78 5.35
CA PHE A 99 -10.83 11.12 4.68
C PHE A 99 -11.27 9.73 4.19
N PHE A 100 -10.48 9.13 3.30
CA PHE A 100 -10.88 7.95 2.54
C PHE A 100 -9.81 6.85 2.65
N PRO A 101 -10.00 5.85 3.53
CA PRO A 101 -9.20 4.62 3.48
C PRO A 101 -9.33 3.89 2.15
N LEU A 102 -10.49 3.99 1.49
CA LEU A 102 -10.68 3.47 0.15
C LEU A 102 -11.49 4.45 -0.69
N PHE A 103 -10.94 4.88 -1.82
CA PHE A 103 -11.65 5.65 -2.82
C PHE A 103 -11.79 4.84 -4.11
N SER A 104 -12.85 5.11 -4.89
CA SER A 104 -13.10 4.39 -6.14
C SER A 104 -12.14 4.75 -7.28
N GLY A 105 -11.13 5.61 -7.03
CA GLY A 105 -10.30 6.21 -8.07
C GLY A 105 -11.04 7.26 -8.92
N TRP A 106 -10.37 7.78 -9.95
CA TRP A 106 -10.86 8.88 -10.82
C TRP A 106 -11.47 8.34 -12.14
N ASN A 107 -12.60 8.89 -12.60
CA ASN A 107 -13.30 8.50 -13.84
C ASN A 107 -13.95 9.75 -14.44
N PRO A 108 -13.61 10.11 -15.69
CA PRO A 108 -12.63 9.43 -16.54
C PRO A 108 -11.20 9.68 -16.05
N ALA A 109 -10.46 8.63 -15.76
CA ALA A 109 -9.01 8.64 -15.52
C ALA A 109 -8.49 7.20 -15.62
N VAL A 110 -7.17 7.02 -15.62
CA VAL A 110 -6.54 5.72 -15.45
C VAL A 110 -6.89 5.17 -14.06
N LEU A 111 -7.36 3.92 -14.04
CA LEU A 111 -7.60 3.16 -12.83
C LEU A 111 -6.30 2.42 -12.46
N HIS A 112 -5.65 2.87 -11.39
CA HIS A 112 -4.39 2.31 -10.92
C HIS A 112 -4.32 2.36 -9.39
N GLY A 113 -3.39 1.60 -8.80
CA GLY A 113 -3.15 1.55 -7.36
C GLY A 113 -4.23 0.81 -6.58
N LYS A 114 -4.24 1.03 -5.26
CA LYS A 114 -5.10 0.35 -4.27
C LYS A 114 -6.46 1.07 -4.16
N ILE A 115 -7.25 1.03 -5.23
CA ILE A 115 -8.56 1.70 -5.32
C ILE A 115 -9.73 0.73 -5.30
N GLY A 116 -10.88 1.19 -4.81
CA GLY A 116 -12.08 0.37 -4.69
C GLY A 116 -12.69 -0.08 -6.03
N GLU A 117 -12.36 0.57 -7.14
CA GLU A 117 -12.78 0.08 -8.47
C GLU A 117 -12.03 -1.19 -8.90
N ILE A 118 -10.79 -1.38 -8.40
CA ILE A 118 -9.98 -2.57 -8.65
C ILE A 118 -10.18 -3.58 -7.51
N TYR A 119 -10.25 -3.09 -6.27
CA TYR A 119 -10.33 -3.87 -5.04
C TYR A 119 -11.58 -3.46 -4.23
N PRO A 120 -12.80 -3.81 -4.68
CA PRO A 120 -14.00 -3.53 -3.91
C PRO A 120 -14.02 -4.34 -2.60
N ILE A 121 -14.65 -3.78 -1.57
CA ILE A 121 -14.91 -4.46 -0.31
C ILE A 121 -16.09 -5.41 -0.48
N ASP A 122 -15.86 -6.72 -0.37
CA ASP A 122 -16.94 -7.72 -0.25
C ASP A 122 -17.70 -7.51 1.07
N SER A 123 -18.93 -7.01 0.94
CA SER A 123 -19.75 -6.63 2.10
C SER A 123 -20.23 -7.83 2.92
N SER A 124 -20.26 -9.03 2.33
CA SER A 124 -20.66 -10.25 3.00
C SER A 124 -19.52 -10.85 3.82
N LYS A 125 -18.28 -10.61 3.37
CA LYS A 125 -17.06 -11.07 4.02
C LYS A 125 -16.61 -10.10 5.10
N TYR A 126 -16.47 -8.81 4.80
CA TYR A 126 -15.87 -7.82 5.69
C TYR A 126 -16.93 -6.88 6.28
N GLN A 127 -17.14 -6.95 7.60
CA GLN A 127 -18.27 -6.30 8.28
C GLN A 127 -17.93 -5.69 9.63
N CYS A 128 -16.82 -6.10 10.27
CA CYS A 128 -16.43 -5.59 11.57
C CYS A 128 -15.37 -4.50 11.40
N PHE A 129 -15.83 -3.27 11.53
CA PHE A 129 -14.98 -2.08 11.47
C PHE A 129 -14.36 -1.81 12.84
N TYR A 130 -13.05 -1.55 12.83
CA TYR A 130 -12.29 -1.10 13.96
C TYR A 130 -11.46 0.11 13.60
N MET A 131 -11.32 1.02 14.54
CA MET A 131 -10.45 2.19 14.38
C MET A 131 -9.88 2.59 15.73
N SER A 132 -8.56 2.67 15.82
CA SER A 132 -7.89 3.21 16.99
C SER A 132 -7.76 4.72 16.81
N MET A 133 -8.56 5.48 17.56
CA MET A 133 -8.67 6.93 17.38
C MET A 133 -8.60 7.68 18.70
N LYS A 134 -8.05 8.89 18.63
CA LYS A 134 -8.01 9.86 19.72
C LYS A 134 -8.52 11.22 19.23
N THR A 135 -9.28 11.91 20.08
CA THR A 135 -9.77 13.28 19.84
C THR A 135 -9.58 14.16 21.07
N ASP A 136 -9.38 15.45 20.86
CA ASP A 136 -9.30 16.45 21.94
C ASP A 136 -10.65 17.06 22.34
N LYS A 137 -11.73 16.71 21.62
CA LYS A 137 -13.11 17.09 21.93
C LYS A 137 -14.05 15.90 21.82
N ARG A 138 -15.15 15.96 22.56
CA ARG A 138 -16.27 15.01 22.42
C ARG A 138 -16.85 15.20 21.04
N THR A 139 -17.05 14.11 20.33
CA THR A 139 -17.53 14.14 18.95
C THR A 139 -18.36 12.92 18.65
N ASP A 140 -18.98 12.88 17.48
CA ASP A 140 -19.44 11.67 16.84
C ASP A 140 -18.60 11.48 15.57
N PHE A 141 -18.48 10.25 15.10
CA PHE A 141 -17.83 9.96 13.81
C PHE A 141 -18.78 9.16 12.91
N HIS A 142 -18.60 9.29 11.60
CA HIS A 142 -19.34 8.48 10.62
C HIS A 142 -18.43 7.48 9.93
N VAL A 143 -19.02 6.33 9.64
CA VAL A 143 -18.55 5.41 8.62
C VAL A 143 -19.53 5.47 7.46
N PHE A 144 -19.00 5.67 6.27
CA PHE A 144 -19.75 5.79 5.03
C PHE A 144 -19.17 4.84 3.99
N ALA A 145 -20.05 4.19 3.23
CA ALA A 145 -19.66 3.43 2.06
C ALA A 145 -20.58 3.74 0.88
N ALA A 146 -20.03 3.67 -0.33
CA ALA A 146 -20.80 3.85 -1.55
C ALA A 146 -20.37 2.84 -2.62
N LYS A 147 -21.32 2.51 -3.49
CA LYS A 147 -21.11 1.57 -4.60
C LYS A 147 -20.02 2.04 -5.56
N ASP A 148 -19.93 3.33 -5.79
CA ASP A 148 -18.97 3.99 -6.68
C ASP A 148 -18.93 5.50 -6.35
N ARG A 149 -18.21 6.30 -7.15
CA ARG A 149 -18.07 7.75 -6.95
C ARG A 149 -19.38 8.53 -7.10
N ASP A 150 -20.42 7.99 -7.74
CA ASP A 150 -21.57 8.79 -8.19
C ASP A 150 -22.33 9.41 -7.01
N PHE A 151 -22.07 8.92 -5.79
CA PHE A 151 -22.49 9.58 -4.54
C PHE A 151 -22.06 11.06 -4.46
N LEU A 152 -20.91 11.41 -5.05
CA LEU A 152 -20.40 12.79 -5.10
C LEU A 152 -21.28 13.74 -5.89
N LEU A 153 -22.10 13.21 -6.82
CA LEU A 153 -23.04 14.00 -7.60
C LEU A 153 -24.34 14.28 -6.83
N GLY A 154 -24.53 13.66 -5.65
CA GLY A 154 -25.74 13.79 -4.84
C GLY A 154 -27.00 13.20 -5.51
N THR A 155 -26.85 12.46 -6.61
CA THR A 155 -27.96 11.97 -7.45
C THR A 155 -28.41 10.56 -7.08
N ASN A 156 -27.62 9.79 -6.32
CA ASN A 156 -27.95 8.40 -6.01
C ASN A 156 -27.74 8.03 -4.53
N THR A 157 -28.61 8.52 -3.67
CA THR A 157 -28.63 8.13 -2.25
C THR A 157 -29.06 6.68 -2.04
N ASN A 158 -29.63 6.02 -3.06
CA ASN A 158 -30.00 4.61 -3.02
C ASN A 158 -28.81 3.67 -3.21
N GLU A 159 -27.56 4.14 -3.26
CA GLU A 159 -26.37 3.30 -3.43
C GLU A 159 -25.30 3.61 -2.37
N ILE A 160 -25.78 4.03 -1.19
CA ILE A 160 -25.00 4.49 -0.06
C ILE A 160 -25.36 3.69 1.18
N PHE A 161 -24.36 3.41 2.02
CA PHE A 161 -24.49 3.03 3.42
C PHE A 161 -23.86 4.13 4.27
N GLU A 162 -24.51 4.50 5.37
CA GLU A 162 -23.94 5.44 6.34
C GLU A 162 -24.39 5.05 7.75
N THR A 163 -23.47 5.04 8.72
CA THR A 163 -23.79 4.79 10.13
C THR A 163 -23.03 5.77 11.02
N HIS A 164 -23.66 6.17 12.12
CA HIS A 164 -23.12 7.15 13.07
C HIS A 164 -22.74 6.47 14.38
N TRP A 165 -21.67 6.92 15.01
CA TRP A 165 -21.28 6.41 16.33
C TRP A 165 -20.85 7.53 17.26
N ASN A 166 -21.39 7.50 18.49
CA ASN A 166 -21.11 8.54 19.47
C ASN A 166 -19.76 8.31 20.14
N PHE A 167 -18.85 9.27 19.99
CA PHE A 167 -17.58 9.31 20.71
C PHE A 167 -17.77 10.17 21.97
N SER A 168 -18.35 9.55 23.00
CA SER A 168 -18.89 10.27 24.16
C SER A 168 -17.87 10.92 25.09
N GLU A 169 -16.57 10.68 24.93
CA GLU A 169 -15.53 11.06 25.90
C GLU A 169 -14.32 11.72 25.23
N VAL A 170 -13.92 12.90 25.72
CA VAL A 170 -12.60 13.47 25.43
C VAL A 170 -11.56 12.64 26.15
N SER A 171 -10.49 12.24 25.46
CA SER A 171 -9.46 11.43 26.10
C SER A 171 -8.05 11.78 25.62
N ASN A 172 -7.10 11.67 26.56
CA ASN A 172 -5.67 11.83 26.24
C ASN A 172 -5.04 10.53 25.70
N TYR A 173 -5.83 9.48 25.52
CA TYR A 173 -5.41 8.15 25.06
C TYR A 173 -6.17 7.77 23.77
N TYR A 174 -5.72 6.72 23.11
CA TYR A 174 -6.45 6.14 21.98
C TYR A 174 -7.59 5.27 22.48
N ARG A 175 -8.68 5.17 21.72
CA ARG A 175 -9.77 4.25 22.02
C ARG A 175 -10.10 3.42 20.79
N LEU A 176 -10.16 2.11 20.96
CA LEU A 176 -10.56 1.22 19.89
C LEU A 176 -12.06 1.31 19.70
N GLN A 177 -12.49 1.83 18.55
CA GLN A 177 -13.88 1.78 18.12
C GLN A 177 -14.14 0.42 17.52
N LYS A 178 -15.32 -0.17 17.81
CA LYS A 178 -15.74 -1.47 17.27
C LYS A 178 -17.19 -1.37 16.80
N ILE A 179 -17.41 -1.59 15.52
CA ILE A 179 -18.73 -1.52 14.90
C ILE A 179 -18.92 -2.74 14.00
N ASN A 180 -19.99 -3.51 14.22
CA ASN A 180 -20.45 -4.47 13.23
C ASN A 180 -21.39 -3.76 12.26
N LEU A 181 -20.89 -3.42 11.07
CA LEU A 181 -21.58 -2.65 10.04
C LEU A 181 -22.84 -3.35 9.52
N ALA A 182 -22.90 -4.68 9.55
CA ALA A 182 -24.07 -5.44 9.14
C ALA A 182 -25.18 -5.49 10.20
N GLN A 183 -24.89 -5.09 11.45
CA GLN A 183 -25.82 -5.11 12.57
C GLN A 183 -26.16 -3.72 13.12
N THR A 184 -25.71 -2.65 12.45
CA THR A 184 -26.00 -1.28 12.90
C THR A 184 -27.49 -0.96 12.75
N GLN A 185 -28.13 -0.60 13.87
CA GLN A 185 -29.55 -0.20 13.87
C GLN A 185 -29.74 1.27 13.45
N ASN A 186 -28.69 2.09 13.58
CA ASN A 186 -28.69 3.52 13.26
C ASN A 186 -27.91 3.76 11.96
N HIS A 187 -28.35 3.16 10.88
CA HIS A 187 -27.84 3.46 9.55
C HIS A 187 -28.85 4.28 8.74
N PHE A 188 -28.32 5.02 7.78
CA PHE A 188 -29.09 5.74 6.78
C PHE A 188 -28.98 4.99 5.45
N TYR A 189 -30.03 5.10 4.63
CA TYR A 189 -30.09 4.53 3.29
C TYR A 189 -30.15 2.99 3.26
N ARG A 190 -29.08 2.30 2.86
CA ARG A 190 -29.02 0.83 2.75
C ARG A 190 -28.43 0.16 3.98
N ASN A 191 -28.73 -1.14 4.14
CA ASN A 191 -27.90 -1.99 5.00
C ASN A 191 -26.55 -2.25 4.33
N TRP A 192 -25.53 -2.54 5.14
CA TRP A 192 -24.19 -2.89 4.65
C TRP A 192 -24.21 -4.03 3.62
N THR A 193 -25.06 -5.03 3.80
CA THR A 193 -25.12 -6.23 2.94
C THR A 193 -26.11 -6.12 1.78
N ASP A 194 -26.75 -4.97 1.58
CA ASP A 194 -27.70 -4.78 0.47
C ASP A 194 -27.02 -4.72 -0.91
N LEU A 195 -25.71 -4.41 -0.94
CA LEU A 195 -24.86 -4.51 -2.13
C LEU A 195 -23.79 -5.58 -1.90
N PRO A 196 -23.37 -6.33 -2.92
CA PRO A 196 -22.31 -7.32 -2.77
C PRO A 196 -20.95 -6.68 -2.47
N GLU A 197 -20.74 -5.44 -2.95
CA GLU A 197 -19.45 -4.79 -2.99
C GLU A 197 -19.58 -3.28 -2.72
N TRP A 198 -18.62 -2.73 -1.98
CA TRP A 198 -18.44 -1.29 -1.77
C TRP A 198 -17.11 -0.82 -2.35
N LYS A 199 -17.13 0.22 -3.20
CA LYS A 199 -15.93 0.77 -3.85
C LYS A 199 -15.41 2.05 -3.20
N VAL A 200 -16.13 2.56 -2.21
CA VAL A 200 -15.77 3.73 -1.43
C VAL A 200 -15.95 3.40 0.04
N PHE A 201 -14.95 3.72 0.84
CA PHE A 201 -14.98 3.66 2.28
C PHE A 201 -14.44 4.99 2.82
N ARG A 202 -15.30 5.71 3.53
CA ARG A 202 -15.04 7.09 3.98
C ARG A 202 -15.30 7.19 5.48
N ILE A 203 -14.47 7.95 6.16
CA ILE A 203 -14.63 8.27 7.57
C ILE A 203 -14.78 9.79 7.72
N ASN A 204 -15.82 10.21 8.45
CA ASN A 204 -15.92 11.56 8.98
C ASN A 204 -15.48 11.49 10.45
N PRO A 205 -14.25 11.89 10.81
CA PRO A 205 -13.72 11.70 12.16
C PRO A 205 -14.48 12.51 13.21
N VAL A 206 -15.06 13.65 12.81
CA VAL A 206 -15.75 14.58 13.70
C VAL A 206 -16.91 15.23 12.95
N LEU A 207 -18.13 15.20 13.50
CA LEU A 207 -19.32 15.78 12.88
C LEU A 207 -19.66 17.22 13.28
N ASP A 208 -19.46 17.58 14.53
CA ASP A 208 -20.02 18.84 15.06
C ASP A 208 -18.97 19.66 15.79
N GLY A 209 -17.75 19.69 15.25
CA GLY A 209 -16.64 20.34 15.93
C GLY A 209 -15.56 20.82 14.99
N ALA A 210 -15.67 22.07 14.52
CA ALA A 210 -14.53 22.78 13.96
C ALA A 210 -13.40 22.92 14.99
N GLY A 211 -12.16 22.92 14.51
CA GLY A 211 -10.95 23.03 15.32
C GLY A 211 -10.76 21.85 16.28
N THR A 212 -11.24 20.65 15.94
CA THR A 212 -11.02 19.43 16.73
C THR A 212 -9.79 18.74 16.21
N ASN A 213 -8.82 18.50 17.09
CA ASN A 213 -7.66 17.69 16.75
C ASN A 213 -8.00 16.23 16.93
N PHE A 214 -7.68 15.44 15.92
CA PHE A 214 -7.79 13.99 16.00
C PHE A 214 -6.52 13.31 15.50
N SER A 215 -6.33 12.09 15.96
CA SER A 215 -5.36 11.16 15.42
C SER A 215 -5.95 9.77 15.28
N VAL A 216 -5.61 9.12 14.18
CA VAL A 216 -5.95 7.72 13.86
C VAL A 216 -4.62 6.97 13.81
N ASP A 217 -4.57 5.89 14.58
CA ASP A 217 -3.42 4.99 14.65
C ASP A 217 -3.51 3.98 13.50
N TRP A 218 -4.56 3.15 13.52
CA TRP A 218 -4.88 2.20 12.45
C TRP A 218 -6.39 2.08 12.24
N ILE A 219 -6.76 1.51 11.10
CA ILE A 219 -8.11 1.10 10.75
C ILE A 219 -8.08 -0.38 10.36
N ARG A 220 -9.09 -1.14 10.77
CA ARG A 220 -9.30 -2.52 10.31
C ARG A 220 -10.74 -2.72 9.88
N LEU A 221 -10.93 -3.54 8.85
CA LEU A 221 -12.24 -4.00 8.40
C LEU A 221 -12.17 -5.52 8.21
N THR A 222 -12.73 -6.26 9.17
CA THR A 222 -12.47 -7.69 9.33
C THR A 222 -13.72 -8.55 9.08
N ASP A 223 -13.54 -9.86 9.05
CA ASP A 223 -14.60 -10.84 8.78
C ASP A 223 -15.54 -11.20 9.95
N CYS A 224 -15.49 -10.42 11.02
CA CYS A 224 -16.23 -10.62 12.27
C CYS A 224 -15.97 -11.95 13.00
N LYS A 225 -14.94 -12.73 12.64
CA LYS A 225 -14.55 -13.91 13.42
C LYS A 225 -13.65 -13.50 14.58
N ALA A 226 -14.21 -13.55 15.79
CA ALA A 226 -13.50 -13.18 17.01
C ALA A 226 -12.22 -13.99 17.21
N VAL A 227 -11.14 -13.30 17.58
CA VAL A 227 -9.87 -13.90 18.00
C VAL A 227 -9.73 -13.60 19.48
N ASN A 228 -9.79 -14.61 20.34
CA ASN A 228 -9.89 -14.39 21.78
C ASN A 228 -8.58 -14.61 22.50
N LEU A 229 -8.12 -13.61 23.23
CA LEU A 229 -7.11 -13.72 24.29
C LEU A 229 -7.80 -14.05 25.62
N THR A 230 -7.34 -15.11 26.32
CA THR A 230 -7.92 -15.50 27.60
C THR A 230 -7.12 -14.92 28.77
N ILE A 231 -7.69 -13.96 29.49
CA ILE A 231 -7.02 -13.30 30.61
C ILE A 231 -7.57 -13.82 31.93
N ALA A 232 -6.76 -14.54 32.70
CA ALA A 232 -7.15 -15.12 33.99
C ALA A 232 -6.78 -14.21 35.18
N GLY A 233 -7.26 -14.58 36.38
CA GLY A 233 -6.85 -13.95 37.64
C GLY A 233 -7.67 -12.72 38.01
N VAL A 234 -8.90 -12.61 37.51
CA VAL A 234 -9.85 -11.56 37.89
C VAL A 234 -11.00 -12.11 38.74
N GLU A 235 -11.74 -11.25 39.42
CA GLU A 235 -12.91 -11.64 40.21
C GLU A 235 -14.04 -12.07 39.26
N ASN A 236 -14.84 -13.07 39.66
CA ASN A 236 -15.91 -13.64 38.83
C ASN A 236 -17.07 -12.67 38.62
N GLN A 237 -17.67 -12.68 37.42
CA GLN A 237 -18.89 -11.90 37.09
C GLN A 237 -18.74 -10.40 37.39
N LYS A 238 -17.54 -9.85 37.16
CA LYS A 238 -17.21 -8.44 37.40
C LYS A 238 -16.77 -7.79 36.09
N ALA A 239 -17.10 -6.51 35.94
CA ALA A 239 -16.77 -5.71 34.76
C ALA A 239 -15.38 -5.06 34.89
N TYR A 240 -14.63 -5.06 33.79
CA TYR A 240 -13.26 -4.58 33.69
C TYR A 240 -13.03 -3.75 32.43
N ASP A 241 -12.05 -2.87 32.48
CA ASP A 241 -11.51 -2.18 31.31
C ASP A 241 -10.18 -2.81 30.91
N VAL A 242 -10.01 -3.05 29.60
CA VAL A 242 -8.79 -3.59 28.99
C VAL A 242 -8.00 -2.44 28.37
N TRP A 243 -6.84 -2.17 28.95
CA TRP A 243 -5.90 -1.15 28.48
C TRP A 243 -4.71 -1.82 27.81
N LEU A 244 -4.24 -1.25 26.71
CA LEU A 244 -3.09 -1.71 25.95
C LEU A 244 -2.04 -0.60 25.84
N GLU A 245 -0.79 -1.00 25.75
CA GLU A 245 0.33 -0.16 25.32
C GLU A 245 1.03 -0.84 24.13
N ALA A 246 1.18 -0.11 23.02
CA ALA A 246 1.77 -0.58 21.76
C ALA A 246 2.39 0.56 20.95
N GLY A 247 3.17 0.22 19.92
CA GLY A 247 3.78 1.17 18.98
C GLY A 247 5.07 1.85 19.46
N ALA A 248 5.68 2.64 18.56
CA ALA A 248 6.89 3.43 18.82
C ALA A 248 6.71 4.87 18.29
N PRO A 249 6.52 5.89 19.15
CA PRO A 249 6.49 5.82 20.62
C PRO A 249 5.29 5.04 21.14
N ALA A 250 5.41 4.47 22.35
CA ALA A 250 4.33 3.72 22.97
C ALA A 250 3.08 4.59 23.15
N ARG A 251 1.94 4.08 22.70
CA ARG A 251 0.62 4.70 22.74
C ARG A 251 -0.27 3.93 23.72
N THR A 252 -0.91 4.65 24.64
CA THR A 252 -1.92 4.05 25.54
C THR A 252 -3.26 3.98 24.82
N LEU A 253 -3.87 2.80 24.84
CA LEU A 253 -5.13 2.48 24.18
C LEU A 253 -6.13 1.88 25.19
N LEU A 254 -7.34 2.41 25.26
CA LEU A 254 -8.48 1.73 25.85
C LEU A 254 -9.10 0.82 24.77
N ALA A 255 -8.80 -0.47 24.82
CA ALA A 255 -9.25 -1.42 23.81
C ALA A 255 -10.67 -1.92 24.04
N GLU A 256 -11.05 -2.13 25.30
CA GLU A 256 -12.42 -2.51 25.66
C GLU A 256 -12.80 -1.99 27.05
N SER A 257 -14.08 -1.63 27.24
CA SER A 257 -14.58 -1.15 28.52
C SER A 257 -15.79 -1.96 28.97
N GLY A 258 -15.86 -2.23 30.26
CA GLY A 258 -16.96 -2.99 30.87
C GLY A 258 -17.00 -4.47 30.50
N LEU A 259 -15.89 -5.06 30.05
CA LEU A 259 -15.79 -6.48 29.73
C LEU A 259 -16.03 -7.33 31.00
N VAL A 260 -17.02 -8.23 30.95
CA VAL A 260 -17.44 -9.01 32.12
C VAL A 260 -16.71 -10.35 32.15
N SER A 261 -16.08 -10.66 33.29
CA SER A 261 -15.45 -11.96 33.51
C SER A 261 -16.46 -13.09 33.64
N ASN A 262 -16.08 -14.29 33.19
CA ASN A 262 -16.89 -15.49 33.33
C ASN A 262 -16.95 -16.00 34.79
N GLY A 263 -17.69 -17.09 35.02
CA GLY A 263 -17.83 -17.72 36.34
C GLY A 263 -16.54 -18.31 36.93
N SER A 264 -15.46 -18.35 36.15
CA SER A 264 -14.15 -18.88 36.50
C SER A 264 -13.09 -17.79 36.68
N GLY A 265 -13.47 -16.51 36.61
CA GLY A 265 -12.55 -15.39 36.81
C GLY A 265 -11.62 -15.16 35.62
N GLN A 266 -12.15 -15.40 34.41
CA GLN A 266 -11.44 -15.18 33.15
C GLN A 266 -12.20 -14.17 32.28
N LEU A 267 -11.46 -13.32 31.58
CA LEU A 267 -11.95 -12.47 30.51
C LEU A 267 -11.61 -13.10 29.16
N LEU A 268 -12.55 -13.03 28.22
CA LEU A 268 -12.32 -13.35 26.81
C LEU A 268 -12.27 -12.01 26.06
N PHE A 269 -11.06 -11.56 25.75
CA PHE A 269 -10.84 -10.30 25.06
C PHE A 269 -10.69 -10.55 23.56
N ASP A 270 -11.54 -9.94 22.75
CA ASP A 270 -11.50 -10.09 21.29
C ASP A 270 -10.45 -9.16 20.67
N THR A 271 -9.32 -9.72 20.25
CA THR A 271 -8.16 -9.02 19.67
C THR A 271 -8.31 -8.76 18.18
N GLN A 272 -9.42 -9.17 17.55
CA GLN A 272 -9.61 -9.09 16.10
C GLN A 272 -9.38 -7.68 15.51
N GLY A 273 -9.67 -6.63 16.27
CA GLY A 273 -9.52 -5.24 15.84
C GLY A 273 -8.16 -4.60 16.05
N LEU A 274 -7.19 -5.34 16.60
CA LEU A 274 -5.86 -4.83 16.88
C LEU A 274 -4.94 -5.07 15.70
N GLU A 275 -4.11 -4.10 15.35
CA GLU A 275 -2.99 -4.27 14.41
C GLU A 275 -2.04 -5.38 14.87
N ALA A 276 -1.32 -6.02 13.94
CA ALA A 276 -0.25 -6.93 14.30
C ALA A 276 0.82 -6.23 15.17
N GLY A 277 1.37 -6.93 16.15
CA GLY A 277 2.39 -6.36 17.02
C GLY A 277 2.39 -6.88 18.45
N ALA A 278 3.36 -6.42 19.22
CA ALA A 278 3.49 -6.75 20.64
C ALA A 278 2.75 -5.74 21.51
N TYR A 279 1.95 -6.24 22.44
CA TYR A 279 1.13 -5.45 23.34
C TYR A 279 1.46 -5.77 24.79
N THR A 280 1.54 -4.73 25.62
CA THR A 280 1.42 -4.90 27.07
C THR A 280 -0.01 -4.56 27.47
N TYR A 281 -0.71 -5.48 28.15
CA TYR A 281 -2.07 -5.23 28.63
C TYR A 281 -2.11 -4.96 30.13
N THR A 282 -3.08 -4.15 30.53
CA THR A 282 -3.43 -3.87 31.92
C THR A 282 -4.94 -3.97 32.09
N ILE A 283 -5.38 -4.80 33.05
CA ILE A 283 -6.81 -4.94 33.39
C ILE A 283 -7.11 -4.10 34.62
N LYS A 284 -8.06 -3.17 34.47
CA LYS A 284 -8.52 -2.30 35.56
C LYS A 284 -9.98 -2.59 35.89
N ASP A 285 -10.36 -2.42 37.15
CA ASP A 285 -11.80 -2.39 37.50
C ASP A 285 -12.50 -1.32 36.64
N ALA A 286 -13.66 -1.64 36.05
CA ALA A 286 -14.33 -0.74 35.11
C ALA A 286 -14.55 0.67 35.70
N GLY A 287 -14.10 1.69 34.98
CA GLY A 287 -14.17 3.10 35.36
C GLY A 287 -13.25 3.50 36.53
N LYS A 288 -12.25 2.68 36.88
CA LYS A 288 -11.32 2.93 38.00
C LYS A 288 -9.86 2.72 37.59
N GLU A 289 -8.94 3.35 38.31
CA GLU A 289 -7.49 3.19 38.10
C GLU A 289 -6.89 1.95 38.80
N THR A 290 -7.69 1.14 39.47
CA THR A 290 -7.20 -0.03 40.21
C THR A 290 -6.84 -1.17 39.26
N ILE A 291 -5.54 -1.39 39.07
CA ILE A 291 -4.99 -2.50 38.29
C ILE A 291 -5.20 -3.82 39.04
N ARG A 292 -5.70 -4.85 38.34
CA ARG A 292 -5.90 -6.20 38.86
C ARG A 292 -4.85 -7.17 38.36
N THR A 293 -4.56 -7.12 37.07
CA THR A 293 -3.56 -7.95 36.42
C THR A 293 -3.00 -7.22 35.21
N SER A 294 -1.83 -7.66 34.76
CA SER A 294 -1.15 -7.16 33.58
C SER A 294 -0.32 -8.28 32.97
N GLY A 295 -0.04 -8.19 31.68
CA GLY A 295 0.78 -9.16 30.98
C GLY A 295 1.14 -8.68 29.58
N GLN A 296 1.66 -9.60 28.78
CA GLN A 296 2.06 -9.32 27.40
C GLN A 296 1.49 -10.39 26.48
N PHE A 297 1.14 -9.98 25.26
CA PHE A 297 0.76 -10.87 24.18
C PHE A 297 1.22 -10.27 22.85
N VAL A 298 1.23 -11.10 21.81
CA VAL A 298 1.56 -10.70 20.45
C VAL A 298 0.38 -11.05 19.56
N VAL A 299 -0.06 -10.07 18.76
CA VAL A 299 -0.90 -10.32 17.58
C VAL A 299 0.06 -10.65 16.45
N ASN A 300 0.11 -11.92 16.05
CA ASN A 300 1.02 -12.41 15.04
C ASN A 300 0.56 -11.96 13.65
N ALA A 301 1.39 -11.19 12.95
CA ALA A 301 1.08 -10.71 11.60
C ALA A 301 0.78 -11.86 10.66
N GLN A 302 -0.17 -11.66 9.75
CA GLN A 302 -0.44 -12.62 8.71
C GLN A 302 0.74 -12.66 7.71
N PRO A 303 1.27 -13.84 7.35
CA PRO A 303 2.42 -13.93 6.47
C PRO A 303 2.02 -13.48 5.06
N GLN A 304 2.78 -12.59 4.46
CA GLN A 304 2.57 -12.09 3.09
C GLN A 304 3.71 -12.57 2.19
N VAL A 305 3.44 -12.74 0.91
CA VAL A 305 4.42 -13.14 -0.10
C VAL A 305 4.32 -12.22 -1.31
N ASP A 306 5.30 -11.34 -1.45
CA ASP A 306 5.42 -10.49 -2.63
C ASP A 306 6.00 -11.31 -3.78
N ILE A 307 5.19 -11.57 -4.81
CA ILE A 307 5.62 -12.27 -6.02
C ILE A 307 6.25 -11.26 -6.98
N LEU A 308 7.57 -11.27 -7.05
CA LEU A 308 8.36 -10.38 -7.90
C LEU A 308 8.39 -10.84 -9.36
N ARG A 309 8.20 -12.14 -9.59
CA ARG A 309 8.18 -12.75 -10.92
C ARG A 309 7.13 -13.87 -11.01
N PRO A 310 6.12 -13.78 -11.90
CA PRO A 310 5.88 -12.68 -12.84
C PRO A 310 5.44 -11.39 -12.12
N SER A 311 5.82 -10.22 -12.65
CA SER A 311 5.31 -8.93 -12.19
C SER A 311 5.26 -7.91 -13.35
N PRO A 312 4.52 -6.79 -13.20
CA PRO A 312 4.42 -5.74 -14.21
C PRO A 312 5.75 -5.10 -14.62
N THR A 313 6.81 -5.28 -13.82
CA THR A 313 8.13 -4.67 -14.04
C THR A 313 9.24 -5.67 -14.37
N TYR A 314 8.94 -6.99 -14.39
CA TYR A 314 9.95 -8.03 -14.58
C TYR A 314 10.14 -8.47 -16.04
N GLY A 315 9.09 -8.41 -16.86
CA GLY A 315 9.18 -8.81 -18.28
C GLY A 315 10.18 -7.95 -19.09
N GLU A 316 10.34 -8.26 -20.38
CA GLU A 316 11.20 -7.45 -21.25
C GLU A 316 10.71 -5.99 -21.28
N ASP A 317 11.49 -5.07 -20.72
CA ASP A 317 11.28 -3.63 -20.85
C ASP A 317 11.78 -3.15 -22.22
N PHE A 318 10.94 -2.40 -22.93
CA PHE A 318 11.24 -1.87 -24.26
C PHE A 318 12.57 -1.11 -24.29
N ALA A 319 12.72 -0.10 -23.42
CA ALA A 319 13.83 0.82 -23.45
C ALA A 319 15.16 0.11 -23.12
N THR A 320 15.13 -0.72 -22.07
CA THR A 320 16.27 -1.54 -21.64
C THR A 320 16.67 -2.55 -22.71
N SER A 321 15.72 -3.21 -23.37
CA SER A 321 16.00 -4.19 -24.44
C SER A 321 16.74 -3.59 -25.65
N LYS A 322 16.72 -2.26 -25.77
CA LYS A 322 17.41 -1.49 -26.81
C LYS A 322 18.62 -0.71 -26.30
N SER A 323 19.09 -1.02 -25.09
CA SER A 323 20.23 -0.33 -24.46
C SER A 323 20.01 1.18 -24.30
N ALA A 324 18.76 1.60 -24.10
CA ALA A 324 18.37 2.99 -23.91
C ALA A 324 17.34 3.08 -22.78
N ALA A 325 17.64 2.45 -21.63
CA ALA A 325 16.77 2.44 -20.46
C ALA A 325 16.35 3.87 -20.07
N TRP A 326 15.08 4.07 -19.76
CA TRP A 326 14.55 5.35 -19.29
C TRP A 326 14.66 5.43 -17.77
N ASP A 327 15.89 5.36 -17.28
CA ASP A 327 16.24 5.39 -15.85
C ASP A 327 16.51 6.81 -15.31
N MET A 328 16.31 7.82 -16.17
CA MET A 328 16.52 9.25 -15.90
C MET A 328 17.86 9.57 -15.23
N SER A 329 18.87 8.72 -15.38
CA SER A 329 20.20 8.93 -14.81
C SER A 329 21.01 9.98 -15.58
N GLY A 330 20.59 10.28 -16.80
CA GLY A 330 21.18 11.27 -17.68
C GLY A 330 20.29 11.64 -18.88
N SER A 331 20.76 12.63 -19.64
CA SER A 331 20.04 13.17 -20.80
C SER A 331 19.75 12.15 -21.89
N GLU A 332 20.48 11.04 -21.94
CA GLU A 332 20.29 9.94 -22.88
C GLU A 332 18.92 9.25 -22.75
N SER A 333 18.27 9.32 -21.59
CA SER A 333 16.91 8.79 -21.38
C SER A 333 15.84 9.54 -22.18
N ILE A 334 16.14 10.76 -22.64
CA ILE A 334 15.18 11.66 -23.29
C ILE A 334 15.78 12.27 -24.56
N TRP A 335 14.96 12.64 -25.54
CA TRP A 335 15.44 13.43 -26.69
C TRP A 335 14.96 14.88 -26.69
N GLY A 336 14.01 15.22 -25.82
CA GLY A 336 13.57 16.61 -25.66
C GLY A 336 12.63 16.81 -24.48
N ILE A 337 12.70 18.00 -23.89
CA ILE A 337 11.74 18.50 -22.91
C ILE A 337 11.19 19.83 -23.41
N ARG A 338 9.89 20.08 -23.19
CA ARG A 338 9.23 21.35 -23.53
C ARG A 338 8.36 21.83 -22.38
N ASN A 339 8.07 23.13 -22.40
CA ASN A 339 7.08 23.79 -21.54
C ASN A 339 7.32 23.60 -20.02
N VAL A 340 8.57 23.32 -19.63
CA VAL A 340 9.03 23.39 -18.24
C VAL A 340 9.69 24.74 -17.99
N SER A 341 9.65 25.21 -16.75
CA SER A 341 10.39 26.41 -16.34
C SER A 341 11.88 26.12 -16.14
N ASN A 342 12.21 24.92 -15.64
CA ASN A 342 13.57 24.42 -15.49
C ASN A 342 13.58 22.88 -15.44
N HIS A 343 14.72 22.27 -15.75
CA HIS A 343 14.94 20.83 -15.53
C HIS A 343 16.42 20.51 -15.27
N ALA A 344 16.69 19.41 -14.59
CA ALA A 344 18.05 18.92 -14.35
C ALA A 344 18.08 17.39 -14.18
N PHE A 345 19.20 16.77 -14.54
CA PHE A 345 19.51 15.38 -14.22
C PHE A 345 20.41 15.35 -12.99
N GLU A 346 19.90 14.85 -11.87
CA GLU A 346 20.63 14.85 -10.60
C GLU A 346 20.30 13.60 -9.80
N GLN A 347 21.31 12.94 -9.22
CA GLN A 347 21.12 11.82 -8.30
C GLN A 347 20.32 10.63 -8.88
N GLY A 348 20.34 10.45 -10.21
CA GLY A 348 19.60 9.37 -10.86
C GLY A 348 18.17 9.73 -11.26
N SER A 349 17.71 10.97 -11.08
CA SER A 349 16.36 11.41 -11.45
C SER A 349 16.38 12.61 -12.40
N LEU A 350 15.29 12.74 -13.18
CA LEU A 350 14.95 13.93 -13.93
C LEU A 350 14.09 14.85 -13.06
N LYS A 351 14.65 15.96 -12.63
CA LYS A 351 13.96 17.02 -11.89
C LYS A 351 13.29 17.98 -12.84
N LEU A 352 12.03 18.31 -12.56
CA LEU A 352 11.20 19.19 -13.38
C LEU A 352 10.55 20.27 -12.51
N TYR A 353 10.53 21.49 -13.04
CA TYR A 353 9.86 22.62 -12.41
C TYR A 353 8.81 23.19 -13.37
N THR A 354 7.54 23.20 -12.97
CA THR A 354 6.45 23.80 -13.76
C THR A 354 5.80 24.93 -12.97
N ASN A 355 5.89 26.15 -13.50
CA ASN A 355 5.19 27.30 -12.92
C ASN A 355 3.68 27.14 -13.11
N SER A 356 2.87 27.56 -12.13
CA SER A 356 1.41 27.60 -12.29
C SER A 356 1.02 28.53 -13.45
N GLY A 357 0.09 28.08 -14.28
CA GLY A 357 -0.57 28.91 -15.28
C GLY A 357 -1.98 29.31 -14.88
N SER A 358 -2.85 29.46 -15.87
CA SER A 358 -4.29 29.72 -15.70
C SER A 358 -5.09 28.72 -16.51
N THR A 359 -6.39 28.62 -16.26
CA THR A 359 -7.29 27.75 -17.05
C THR A 359 -7.32 28.07 -18.55
N SER A 360 -6.94 29.30 -18.94
CA SER A 360 -6.81 29.75 -20.34
C SER A 360 -5.40 29.58 -20.92
N ASN A 361 -4.40 29.28 -20.09
CA ASN A 361 -3.00 29.12 -20.46
C ASN A 361 -2.38 28.09 -19.52
N VAL A 362 -2.83 26.85 -19.68
CA VAL A 362 -2.40 25.70 -18.89
C VAL A 362 -0.96 25.36 -19.28
N PRO A 363 -0.01 25.32 -18.34
CA PRO A 363 1.32 24.80 -18.61
C PRO A 363 1.20 23.31 -18.93
N ASP A 364 1.69 22.91 -20.10
CA ASP A 364 1.64 21.53 -20.59
C ASP A 364 3.08 21.02 -20.77
N PRO A 365 3.82 20.71 -19.68
CA PRO A 365 5.17 20.16 -19.75
C PRO A 365 5.17 18.83 -20.50
N ILE A 366 6.17 18.64 -21.36
CA ILE A 366 6.27 17.45 -22.21
C ILE A 366 7.68 16.89 -22.11
N VAL A 367 7.78 15.60 -21.81
CA VAL A 367 9.02 14.82 -21.85
C VAL A 367 8.94 13.82 -22.99
N PHE A 368 9.81 13.96 -23.99
CA PHE A 368 9.91 12.99 -25.06
C PHE A 368 11.02 11.97 -24.79
N LEU A 369 10.64 10.70 -24.72
CA LEU A 369 11.53 9.61 -24.32
C LEU A 369 12.43 9.18 -25.47
N SER A 370 13.70 8.89 -25.18
CA SER A 370 14.68 8.45 -26.17
C SER A 370 14.34 7.07 -26.71
N ILE A 371 14.23 6.95 -28.02
CA ILE A 371 13.75 5.72 -28.66
C ILE A 371 14.74 5.33 -29.77
N PRO A 372 15.63 4.35 -29.53
CA PRO A 372 16.63 3.95 -30.52
C PRO A 372 16.02 3.17 -31.70
N ASP A 373 14.83 2.61 -31.54
CA ASP A 373 14.09 1.86 -32.56
C ASP A 373 12.58 1.98 -32.27
N GLN A 374 11.70 1.92 -33.26
CA GLN A 374 10.26 2.09 -33.03
C GLN A 374 9.67 0.90 -32.27
N ALA A 375 8.70 1.17 -31.39
CA ALA A 375 7.95 0.12 -30.70
C ALA A 375 6.74 -0.33 -31.53
N THR A 376 6.32 -1.58 -31.32
CA THR A 376 4.96 -2.05 -31.56
C THR A 376 4.21 -1.92 -30.23
N PRO A 377 3.36 -0.90 -30.00
CA PRO A 377 2.74 -0.69 -28.68
C PRO A 377 2.03 -1.92 -28.14
N ALA A 378 1.28 -2.63 -28.99
CA ALA A 378 0.57 -3.83 -28.60
C ALA A 378 1.49 -4.97 -28.13
N ASP A 379 2.81 -4.95 -28.35
CA ASP A 379 3.69 -5.99 -27.77
C ASP A 379 3.88 -5.82 -26.25
N TYR A 380 3.57 -4.64 -25.70
CA TYR A 380 3.80 -4.27 -24.31
C TYR A 380 2.48 -4.06 -23.57
N ARG A 381 2.38 -4.53 -22.32
CA ARG A 381 1.13 -4.48 -21.54
C ARG A 381 1.19 -3.45 -20.42
N TYR A 382 2.32 -3.35 -19.73
CA TYR A 382 2.45 -2.53 -18.53
C TYR A 382 3.24 -1.27 -18.81
N LEU A 383 2.63 -0.11 -18.53
CA LEU A 383 3.36 1.13 -18.31
C LEU A 383 3.59 1.25 -16.80
N SER A 384 4.84 1.42 -16.41
CA SER A 384 5.18 1.69 -15.02
C SER A 384 6.12 2.88 -14.92
N PHE A 385 5.96 3.70 -13.89
CA PHE A 385 6.92 4.77 -13.61
C PHE A 385 6.98 5.09 -12.12
N ARG A 386 8.13 5.57 -11.67
CA ARG A 386 8.31 6.05 -10.30
C ARG A 386 8.58 7.54 -10.33
N MET A 387 7.76 8.30 -9.62
CA MET A 387 7.89 9.76 -9.58
C MET A 387 7.55 10.37 -8.22
N TYR A 388 8.15 11.52 -7.97
CA TYR A 388 7.87 12.41 -6.86
C TYR A 388 6.98 13.56 -7.32
N GLN A 389 5.98 13.92 -6.52
CA GLN A 389 5.18 15.14 -6.65
C GLN A 389 5.22 15.93 -5.34
N ASN A 390 5.56 17.22 -5.39
CA ASN A 390 5.42 18.10 -4.23
C ASN A 390 3.96 18.52 -4.01
N GLY A 391 3.61 18.80 -2.77
CA GLY A 391 2.27 19.27 -2.39
C GLY A 391 1.98 18.95 -0.93
N ASN A 392 0.85 19.44 -0.45
CA ASN A 392 0.33 19.04 0.87
C ASN A 392 -0.73 17.94 0.75
N VAL A 393 -1.48 17.95 -0.35
CA VAL A 393 -2.53 16.99 -0.71
C VAL A 393 -2.50 16.78 -2.23
N ALA A 394 -3.07 15.68 -2.72
CA ALA A 394 -3.22 15.43 -4.14
C ALA A 394 -4.30 16.36 -4.74
N GLU A 395 -3.97 17.05 -5.83
CA GLU A 395 -4.84 18.03 -6.53
C GLU A 395 -5.00 17.70 -8.02
N PRO A 396 -5.51 16.52 -8.41
CA PRO A 396 -5.68 16.14 -9.81
C PRO A 396 -6.53 17.15 -10.61
N GLY A 397 -7.53 17.79 -9.98
CA GLY A 397 -8.33 18.84 -10.62
C GLY A 397 -7.56 20.12 -10.95
N GLU A 398 -6.43 20.36 -10.28
CA GLU A 398 -5.55 21.51 -10.48
C GLU A 398 -4.27 21.15 -11.28
N GLY A 399 -4.26 19.96 -11.89
CA GLY A 399 -3.21 19.53 -12.80
C GLY A 399 -2.17 18.59 -12.19
N MET A 400 -2.35 18.04 -10.99
CA MET A 400 -1.56 16.91 -10.49
C MET A 400 -1.96 15.60 -11.18
N ILE A 401 -1.73 15.55 -12.49
CA ILE A 401 -2.05 14.44 -13.37
C ILE A 401 -0.87 14.18 -14.31
N ALA A 402 -0.53 12.93 -14.56
CA ALA A 402 0.35 12.58 -15.67
C ALA A 402 -0.45 12.10 -16.88
N ARG A 403 0.16 12.11 -18.07
CA ARG A 403 -0.38 11.45 -19.26
C ARG A 403 0.67 10.65 -19.99
N TRP A 404 0.21 9.51 -20.50
CA TRP A 404 0.95 8.71 -21.46
C TRP A 404 0.46 8.99 -22.87
N ALA A 405 1.38 9.34 -23.77
CA ALA A 405 1.07 9.55 -25.17
C ALA A 405 2.01 8.76 -26.07
N TRP A 406 1.47 8.27 -27.19
CA TRP A 406 2.23 7.55 -28.20
C TRP A 406 2.00 8.17 -29.58
N ILE A 407 3.08 8.25 -30.35
CA ILE A 407 3.16 8.94 -31.63
C ILE A 407 3.43 7.90 -32.69
N THR A 408 2.44 7.61 -33.52
CA THR A 408 2.57 6.68 -34.64
C THR A 408 2.94 7.44 -35.92
N ARG A 409 3.74 6.82 -36.80
CA ARG A 409 4.05 7.36 -38.12
C ARG A 409 3.22 6.67 -39.20
N PHE A 410 2.59 7.46 -40.06
CA PHE A 410 1.93 6.95 -41.25
C PHE A 410 2.94 6.60 -42.33
N SER A 411 2.60 5.63 -43.18
CA SER A 411 3.39 5.26 -44.36
C SER A 411 3.60 6.43 -45.34
N THR A 412 2.74 7.44 -45.31
CA THR A 412 2.81 8.66 -46.15
C THR A 412 3.70 9.77 -45.57
N GLY A 413 4.34 9.57 -44.41
CA GLY A 413 5.31 10.51 -43.82
C GLY A 413 4.73 11.51 -42.81
N GLY A 414 3.47 11.37 -42.40
CA GLY A 414 2.86 12.13 -41.29
C GLY A 414 3.02 11.44 -39.93
N TYR A 415 2.68 12.15 -38.86
CA TYR A 415 2.60 11.61 -37.51
C TYR A 415 1.20 11.79 -36.93
N CYS A 416 0.83 10.91 -36.02
CA CYS A 416 -0.43 10.94 -35.28
C CYS A 416 -0.14 10.66 -33.82
N THR A 417 -0.49 11.61 -32.96
CA THR A 417 -0.30 11.51 -31.52
C THR A 417 -1.60 11.05 -30.90
N PHE A 418 -1.56 9.99 -30.11
CA PHE A 418 -2.66 9.54 -29.27
C PHE A 418 -2.33 9.86 -27.82
N ILE A 419 -3.30 10.38 -27.09
CA ILE A 419 -3.17 10.78 -25.69
C ILE A 419 -4.09 9.87 -24.87
N GLY A 420 -3.50 9.20 -23.88
CA GLY A 420 -4.21 8.35 -22.93
C GLY A 420 -5.04 9.17 -21.93
N LEU A 421 -5.74 8.47 -21.05
CA LEU A 421 -6.43 9.08 -19.91
C LEU A 421 -5.44 9.75 -18.95
N ASP A 422 -5.95 10.72 -18.19
CA ASP A 422 -5.23 11.34 -17.09
C ASP A 422 -4.87 10.28 -16.04
N ILE A 423 -3.66 10.37 -15.49
CA ILE A 423 -3.15 9.51 -14.42
C ILE A 423 -3.06 10.39 -13.17
N PRO A 424 -4.02 10.31 -12.24
CA PRO A 424 -4.00 11.10 -11.01
C PRO A 424 -2.72 10.82 -10.22
N LEU A 425 -2.06 11.87 -9.76
CA LEU A 425 -0.82 11.79 -9.00
C LEU A 425 -1.07 12.01 -7.52
N GLU A 426 -0.39 11.20 -6.71
CA GLU A 426 -0.29 11.34 -5.27
C GLU A 426 0.96 12.15 -4.88
N VAL A 427 0.87 12.89 -3.77
CA VAL A 427 2.00 13.63 -3.20
C VAL A 427 3.05 12.66 -2.67
N GLY A 428 4.32 13.03 -2.78
CA GLY A 428 5.45 12.20 -2.37
C GLY A 428 5.94 11.28 -3.48
N TRP A 429 6.80 10.33 -3.11
CA TRP A 429 7.33 9.31 -4.03
C TRP A 429 6.33 8.18 -4.16
N ASN A 430 5.89 7.92 -5.40
CA ASN A 430 4.94 6.86 -5.70
C ASN A 430 5.40 6.08 -6.94
N THR A 431 5.06 4.79 -6.98
CA THR A 431 5.22 3.95 -8.16
C THR A 431 3.84 3.69 -8.75
N TYR A 432 3.70 3.99 -10.03
CA TYR A 432 2.47 3.84 -10.79
C TYR A 432 2.62 2.65 -11.71
N VAL A 433 1.64 1.75 -11.70
CA VAL A 433 1.60 0.57 -12.56
C VAL A 433 0.26 0.54 -13.28
N ILE A 434 0.30 0.54 -14.61
CA ILE A 434 -0.86 0.72 -15.46
C ILE A 434 -0.90 -0.43 -16.46
N ASP A 435 -1.95 -1.26 -16.37
CA ASP A 435 -2.26 -2.26 -17.39
C ASP A 435 -2.96 -1.61 -18.59
N LEU A 436 -2.19 -1.34 -19.64
CA LEU A 436 -2.64 -0.73 -20.89
C LEU A 436 -3.53 -1.66 -21.72
N TYR A 437 -3.71 -2.93 -21.36
CA TYR A 437 -4.59 -3.83 -22.11
C TYR A 437 -6.05 -3.73 -21.68
N THR A 438 -6.32 -3.14 -20.51
CA THR A 438 -7.69 -2.91 -20.04
C THR A 438 -8.42 -1.92 -20.94
N ASP A 439 -9.74 -2.08 -21.07
CA ASP A 439 -10.59 -1.21 -21.90
C ASP A 439 -10.53 0.26 -21.48
N ASN A 440 -10.30 0.53 -20.20
CA ASN A 440 -10.19 1.88 -19.68
C ASN A 440 -8.77 2.43 -19.86
N ASN A 441 -7.75 1.80 -19.28
CA ASN A 441 -6.42 2.40 -19.19
C ASN A 441 -5.68 2.44 -20.54
N GLY A 442 -5.96 1.50 -21.44
CA GLY A 442 -5.40 1.47 -22.79
C GLY A 442 -6.06 2.42 -23.78
N ARG A 443 -7.10 3.16 -23.38
CA ARG A 443 -7.90 3.97 -24.31
C ARG A 443 -7.23 5.31 -24.59
N ALA A 444 -7.03 5.63 -25.88
CA ALA A 444 -6.79 7.01 -26.30
C ALA A 444 -8.08 7.83 -26.16
N VAL A 445 -8.02 8.98 -25.50
CA VAL A 445 -9.16 9.92 -25.35
C VAL A 445 -9.07 11.13 -26.25
N GLN A 446 -7.86 11.45 -26.71
CA GLN A 446 -7.61 12.51 -27.68
C GLN A 446 -6.60 12.03 -28.71
N SER A 447 -6.65 12.65 -29.89
CA SER A 447 -5.63 12.48 -30.91
C SER A 447 -5.35 13.77 -31.65
N ASP A 448 -4.07 14.04 -31.92
CA ASP A 448 -3.63 15.19 -32.69
C ASP A 448 -3.04 14.75 -34.04
N TYR A 449 -3.39 15.48 -35.11
CA TYR A 449 -2.92 15.23 -36.48
C TYR A 449 -3.37 13.87 -37.08
N CYS A 450 -4.40 13.27 -36.50
CA CYS A 450 -4.95 11.99 -36.90
C CYS A 450 -6.23 12.16 -37.73
N SER A 451 -6.41 11.34 -38.77
CA SER A 451 -7.68 11.20 -39.51
C SER A 451 -8.48 9.96 -39.12
N SER A 452 -7.89 9.08 -38.31
CA SER A 452 -8.46 7.81 -37.87
C SER A 452 -9.27 7.96 -36.58
N SER A 453 -10.20 7.03 -36.36
CA SER A 453 -10.86 6.86 -35.06
C SER A 453 -9.82 6.55 -33.97
N LEU A 454 -10.11 6.99 -32.74
CA LEU A 454 -9.38 6.56 -31.55
C LEU A 454 -9.43 5.03 -31.46
N LYS A 455 -8.31 4.41 -31.14
CA LYS A 455 -8.18 2.96 -30.97
C LYS A 455 -7.59 2.66 -29.59
N PRO A 456 -7.93 1.53 -28.96
CA PRO A 456 -7.28 1.09 -27.74
C PRO A 456 -5.83 0.63 -28.02
N TRP A 457 -5.00 0.68 -26.98
CA TRP A 457 -3.57 0.33 -27.00
C TRP A 457 -3.27 -1.02 -27.66
N ARG A 458 -4.04 -2.06 -27.33
CA ARG A 458 -3.90 -3.43 -27.87
C ARG A 458 -4.12 -3.55 -29.39
N GLU A 459 -4.68 -2.54 -30.04
CA GLU A 459 -4.90 -2.53 -31.50
C GLU A 459 -3.73 -1.91 -32.28
N PHE A 460 -2.72 -1.36 -31.61
CA PHE A 460 -1.53 -0.78 -32.24
C PHE A 460 -0.47 -1.86 -32.52
N THR A 461 -0.72 -2.68 -33.54
CA THR A 461 0.14 -3.82 -33.94
C THR A 461 1.24 -3.46 -34.93
N GLU A 462 1.40 -2.19 -35.28
CA GLU A 462 2.43 -1.71 -36.20
C GLU A 462 3.67 -1.22 -35.42
N LYS A 463 4.86 -1.57 -35.92
CA LYS A 463 6.13 -1.11 -35.35
C LYS A 463 6.46 0.32 -35.81
N ASN A 464 5.75 1.31 -35.28
CA ASN A 464 5.88 2.70 -35.72
C ASN A 464 5.71 3.75 -34.61
N ALA A 465 5.74 3.35 -33.34
CA ALA A 465 5.46 4.25 -32.22
C ALA A 465 6.73 4.88 -31.61
N ASN A 466 6.61 6.17 -31.31
CA ASN A 466 7.44 6.92 -30.36
C ASN A 466 6.60 7.28 -29.12
N PHE A 467 7.23 7.72 -28.03
CA PHE A 467 6.56 7.95 -26.76
C PHE A 467 6.84 9.34 -26.18
N ARG A 468 5.84 9.83 -25.46
CA ARG A 468 5.76 11.13 -24.82
C ARG A 468 5.12 10.92 -23.44
N PHE A 469 5.68 11.55 -22.42
CA PHE A 469 5.17 11.58 -21.06
C PHE A 469 4.93 13.02 -20.64
N ASP A 470 3.71 13.33 -20.21
CA ASP A 470 3.33 14.67 -19.75
C ASP A 470 3.17 14.59 -18.24
N PRO A 471 4.05 15.20 -17.45
CA PRO A 471 4.11 14.91 -16.03
C PRO A 471 3.11 15.73 -15.17
N ASN A 472 2.54 16.82 -15.69
CA ASN A 472 1.51 17.64 -15.00
C ASN A 472 0.78 18.60 -15.95
N GLU A 473 -0.23 19.30 -15.43
CA GLU A 473 -0.93 20.46 -16.03
C GLU A 473 -1.11 21.62 -15.04
N ASN A 474 -0.02 22.10 -14.44
CA ASN A 474 -0.09 22.93 -13.24
C ASN A 474 -0.94 24.23 -13.35
N ILE A 475 -2.09 24.25 -12.68
CA ILE A 475 -2.93 25.44 -12.49
C ILE A 475 -3.23 25.76 -11.01
N SER A 476 -2.57 25.07 -10.07
CA SER A 476 -2.86 25.12 -8.63
C SER A 476 -2.46 26.43 -7.91
N GLY A 477 -1.84 27.37 -8.61
CA GLY A 477 -1.37 28.63 -8.04
C GLY A 477 0.01 28.56 -7.37
N PHE A 478 0.66 27.40 -7.31
CA PHE A 478 2.05 27.25 -6.84
C PHE A 478 2.93 26.52 -7.85
N GLN A 479 4.25 26.55 -7.68
CA GLN A 479 5.15 25.85 -8.59
C GLN A 479 5.20 24.35 -8.26
N TYR A 480 4.94 23.51 -9.24
CA TYR A 480 5.19 22.08 -9.12
C TYR A 480 6.68 21.79 -9.27
N PHE A 481 7.16 20.97 -8.34
CA PHE A 481 8.45 20.33 -8.37
C PHE A 481 8.21 18.82 -8.42
N GLN A 482 8.72 18.20 -9.47
CA GLN A 482 8.60 16.77 -9.69
C GLN A 482 9.97 16.15 -9.93
N GLU A 483 10.11 14.89 -9.56
CA GLU A 483 11.25 14.06 -9.92
C GLU A 483 10.75 12.80 -10.60
N ILE A 484 11.27 12.47 -11.78
CA ILE A 484 11.01 11.19 -12.44
C ILE A 484 12.25 10.34 -12.25
N ASP A 485 12.11 9.21 -11.57
CA ASP A 485 13.20 8.25 -11.35
C ASP A 485 13.33 7.35 -12.58
N TRP A 486 12.28 6.61 -12.94
CA TRP A 486 12.30 5.77 -14.14
C TRP A 486 10.93 5.63 -14.77
N ILE A 487 10.91 5.27 -16.05
CA ILE A 487 9.74 4.86 -16.81
C ILE A 487 10.05 3.52 -17.48
N LYS A 488 9.11 2.58 -17.45
CA LYS A 488 9.22 1.25 -18.07
C LYS A 488 8.00 0.97 -18.92
N LEU A 489 8.24 0.31 -20.05
CA LEU A 489 7.19 -0.24 -20.89
C LEU A 489 7.46 -1.74 -21.07
N THR A 490 6.74 -2.56 -20.32
CA THR A 490 7.09 -3.96 -20.06
C THR A 490 6.15 -4.93 -20.77
N LYS A 491 6.73 -5.99 -21.35
CA LYS A 491 5.96 -7.15 -21.83
C LYS A 491 5.46 -8.00 -20.66
N VAL A 492 4.41 -8.78 -20.89
CA VAL A 492 4.05 -9.89 -19.99
C VAL A 492 5.16 -10.95 -20.04
N ASP A 493 5.53 -11.51 -18.89
CA ASP A 493 6.52 -12.60 -18.85
C ASP A 493 5.97 -13.83 -19.59
N ARG A 494 6.87 -14.63 -20.18
CA ARG A 494 6.49 -15.79 -21.01
C ARG A 494 7.35 -16.99 -20.70
N SER A 495 6.75 -18.18 -20.77
CA SER A 495 7.46 -19.46 -20.69
C SER A 495 6.87 -20.46 -21.68
N THR A 496 7.69 -21.35 -22.24
CA THR A 496 7.20 -22.45 -23.08
C THR A 496 6.81 -23.63 -22.18
N SER A 497 5.66 -24.24 -22.45
CA SER A 497 5.22 -25.45 -21.73
C SER A 497 6.28 -26.54 -21.76
N GLY A 498 6.59 -27.10 -20.59
CA GLY A 498 7.66 -28.08 -20.40
C GLY A 498 9.03 -27.47 -20.04
N GLN A 499 9.18 -26.15 -20.04
CA GLN A 499 10.35 -25.49 -19.47
C GLN A 499 10.19 -25.26 -17.96
N VAL A 500 11.31 -25.15 -17.26
CA VAL A 500 11.31 -24.73 -15.86
C VAL A 500 11.14 -23.21 -15.83
N TYR A 501 10.10 -22.74 -15.17
CA TYR A 501 9.89 -21.32 -14.91
C TYR A 501 10.36 -21.00 -13.49
N THR A 502 11.03 -19.88 -13.30
CA THR A 502 11.47 -19.42 -11.97
C THR A 502 10.48 -18.40 -11.45
N ILE A 503 9.90 -18.67 -10.29
CA ILE A 503 9.14 -17.70 -9.51
C ILE A 503 10.13 -17.07 -8.53
N GLU A 504 10.19 -15.74 -8.51
CA GLU A 504 10.97 -14.97 -7.53
C GLU A 504 9.99 -14.31 -6.57
N TYR A 505 10.29 -14.39 -5.27
CA TYR A 505 9.37 -13.92 -4.23
C TYR A 505 10.10 -13.44 -2.98
N ILE A 506 9.43 -12.60 -2.19
CA ILE A 506 9.88 -12.18 -0.85
C ILE A 506 8.77 -12.52 0.15
N PRO A 507 9.00 -13.44 1.10
CA PRO A 507 8.08 -13.61 2.22
C PRO A 507 8.28 -12.48 3.24
N SER A 508 7.21 -12.03 3.89
CA SER A 508 7.27 -11.00 4.95
C SER A 508 8.02 -11.48 6.20
N GLU A 509 8.24 -12.79 6.32
CA GLU A 509 9.01 -13.40 7.40
C GLU A 509 9.77 -14.67 6.96
N GLU A 510 10.85 -14.99 7.70
CA GLU A 510 11.73 -16.12 7.37
C GLU A 510 11.22 -17.47 7.90
N ASN A 511 10.37 -17.47 8.94
CA ASN A 511 10.02 -18.67 9.71
C ASN A 511 8.66 -19.28 9.31
N LEU A 512 8.35 -19.30 8.02
CA LEU A 512 7.16 -19.98 7.51
C LEU A 512 7.24 -21.49 7.80
N GLN A 513 6.16 -22.06 8.33
CA GLN A 513 6.00 -23.51 8.46
C GLN A 513 5.76 -24.17 7.10
N SER A 514 5.06 -23.50 6.20
CA SER A 514 4.89 -23.95 4.82
C SER A 514 4.70 -22.79 3.86
N LEU A 515 5.23 -22.95 2.64
CA LEU A 515 4.97 -22.08 1.51
C LEU A 515 4.71 -22.95 0.28
N MET A 516 3.51 -22.84 -0.29
CA MET A 516 3.09 -23.60 -1.47
C MET A 516 2.73 -22.65 -2.60
N PHE A 517 3.05 -23.01 -3.84
CA PHE A 517 2.68 -22.24 -5.02
C PHE A 517 1.58 -22.93 -5.83
N TYR A 518 0.72 -22.11 -6.42
CA TYR A 518 -0.40 -22.43 -7.27
C TYR A 518 -0.37 -21.55 -8.51
N TYR A 519 -1.11 -21.95 -9.53
CA TYR A 519 -1.38 -21.11 -10.70
C TYR A 519 -2.87 -21.15 -11.04
N THR A 520 -3.38 -20.02 -11.53
CA THR A 520 -4.80 -19.87 -11.88
C THR A 520 -4.99 -18.91 -13.05
N ASP A 521 -6.00 -19.17 -13.88
CA ASP A 521 -6.55 -18.26 -14.88
C ASP A 521 -7.77 -17.47 -14.33
N ASP A 522 -8.11 -17.70 -13.06
CA ASP A 522 -9.25 -17.12 -12.35
C ASP A 522 -8.84 -16.80 -10.91
N LEU A 523 -8.62 -15.52 -10.63
CA LEU A 523 -8.22 -15.03 -9.30
C LEU A 523 -9.27 -15.27 -8.21
N SER A 524 -10.54 -15.55 -8.57
CA SER A 524 -11.55 -15.96 -7.59
C SER A 524 -11.34 -17.41 -7.10
N ASN A 525 -10.48 -18.17 -7.77
CA ASN A 525 -10.05 -19.51 -7.40
C ASN A 525 -8.51 -19.62 -7.37
N PRO A 526 -7.84 -18.98 -6.40
CA PRO A 526 -6.37 -18.85 -6.38
C PRO A 526 -5.63 -20.18 -6.22
N LYS A 527 -6.30 -21.23 -5.71
CA LYS A 527 -5.73 -22.58 -5.53
C LYS A 527 -6.13 -23.55 -6.65
N LYS A 528 -6.54 -23.05 -7.84
CA LYS A 528 -7.08 -23.87 -8.94
C LYS A 528 -6.16 -25.03 -9.36
N HIS A 529 -4.86 -24.74 -9.51
CA HIS A 529 -3.86 -25.75 -9.87
C HIS A 529 -2.61 -25.60 -9.00
N SER A 530 -2.12 -26.69 -8.42
CA SER A 530 -0.85 -26.67 -7.69
C SER A 530 0.34 -26.57 -8.66
N ALA A 531 1.27 -25.66 -8.38
CA ALA A 531 2.55 -25.61 -9.09
C ALA A 531 3.43 -26.78 -8.61
N ILE A 532 3.99 -27.54 -9.57
CA ILE A 532 4.84 -28.68 -9.26
C ILE A 532 6.29 -28.21 -9.20
N GLU A 533 6.95 -28.42 -8.07
CA GLU A 533 8.35 -28.03 -7.90
C GLU A 533 9.25 -28.86 -8.83
N TYR A 534 10.05 -28.17 -9.62
CA TYR A 534 11.13 -28.77 -10.36
C TYR A 534 12.31 -29.03 -9.42
N ASN A 535 12.42 -30.29 -9.01
CA ASN A 535 13.61 -30.79 -8.37
C ASN A 535 14.59 -31.23 -9.47
N PRO A 536 15.72 -30.54 -9.67
CA PRO A 536 16.72 -31.02 -10.61
C PRO A 536 17.12 -32.44 -10.20
N PRO A 537 17.34 -33.37 -11.16
CA PRO A 537 17.84 -34.69 -10.84
C PRO A 537 19.06 -34.53 -9.94
N SER A 538 19.06 -35.16 -8.76
CA SER A 538 20.22 -35.13 -7.87
C SER A 538 21.44 -35.52 -8.71
N GLU A 539 22.47 -34.66 -8.78
CA GLU A 539 23.65 -34.87 -9.62
C GLU A 539 24.52 -36.08 -9.20
N THR A 540 23.97 -37.03 -8.45
CA THR A 540 24.69 -38.14 -7.84
C THR A 540 24.00 -39.46 -8.15
N THR A 541 24.14 -39.93 -9.38
CA THR A 541 24.87 -41.19 -9.46
C THR A 541 26.30 -40.81 -9.81
N ASP A 542 27.23 -40.98 -8.87
CA ASP A 542 28.65 -40.98 -9.22
C ASP A 542 28.81 -41.81 -10.50
N PRO A 543 29.47 -41.30 -11.54
CA PRO A 543 29.73 -42.11 -12.72
C PRO A 543 30.47 -43.39 -12.26
N THR A 544 29.90 -44.56 -12.52
CA THR A 544 30.45 -45.88 -12.12
C THR A 544 31.13 -46.57 -13.29
N GLY A 545 32.40 -46.97 -13.12
CA GLY A 545 33.33 -47.30 -14.22
C GLY A 545 34.79 -46.88 -13.96
N PRO A 546 35.78 -47.50 -14.65
CA PRO A 546 37.21 -47.40 -14.29
C PRO A 546 37.95 -46.14 -14.78
N TYR A 547 37.31 -45.26 -15.56
CA TYR A 547 37.98 -44.13 -16.23
C TYR A 547 37.12 -42.86 -16.23
N PHE A 548 36.91 -42.23 -15.07
CA PHE A 548 36.32 -40.89 -15.03
C PHE A 548 37.30 -39.86 -14.50
N VAL A 549 37.20 -38.68 -15.09
CA VAL A 549 37.88 -37.47 -14.68
C VAL A 549 36.80 -36.51 -14.23
N TYR A 550 36.89 -36.02 -13.00
CA TYR A 550 36.06 -34.91 -12.55
C TYR A 550 36.48 -33.66 -13.33
N LEU A 551 35.61 -33.21 -14.26
CA LEU A 551 35.72 -31.87 -14.77
C LEU A 551 35.09 -30.96 -13.70
N PRO A 552 35.84 -30.02 -13.09
CA PRO A 552 35.20 -29.01 -12.26
C PRO A 552 34.20 -28.27 -13.14
N ILE A 553 32.91 -28.36 -12.80
CA ILE A 553 31.92 -27.46 -13.37
C ILE A 553 32.23 -26.09 -12.76
N VAL A 554 33.06 -25.34 -13.48
CA VAL A 554 33.10 -23.89 -13.34
C VAL A 554 31.83 -23.42 -14.02
N LEU A 555 30.72 -23.28 -13.27
CA LEU A 555 29.58 -22.50 -13.74
C LEU A 555 30.15 -21.12 -14.07
N LYS A 556 30.27 -20.82 -15.36
CA LYS A 556 30.95 -19.60 -15.82
C LYS A 556 30.24 -18.32 -15.37
N ASN A 557 29.04 -18.44 -14.81
CA ASN A 557 28.33 -17.46 -13.99
C ASN A 557 27.33 -18.24 -13.13
N PRO A 558 27.57 -18.54 -11.83
CA PRO A 558 26.47 -18.96 -10.98
C PRO A 558 25.43 -17.84 -11.02
N VAL A 559 24.20 -18.15 -11.42
CA VAL A 559 23.11 -17.19 -11.32
C VAL A 559 22.82 -17.04 -9.84
N THR A 560 23.38 -16.00 -9.23
CA THR A 560 23.01 -15.57 -7.89
C THR A 560 21.69 -14.84 -8.04
N TYR A 561 20.63 -15.45 -7.54
CA TYR A 561 19.36 -14.76 -7.37
C TYR A 561 19.48 -13.86 -6.16
N GLU A 562 19.01 -12.62 -6.29
CA GLU A 562 18.94 -11.68 -5.18
C GLU A 562 17.89 -12.12 -4.14
N TYR A 563 16.86 -12.85 -4.61
CA TYR A 563 15.70 -13.27 -3.82
C TYR A 563 15.56 -14.80 -3.76
N PRO A 564 14.80 -15.31 -2.77
CA PRO A 564 14.31 -16.69 -2.78
C PRO A 564 13.63 -17.04 -4.11
N ILE A 565 13.82 -18.28 -4.56
CA ILE A 565 13.24 -18.77 -5.81
C ILE A 565 12.47 -20.06 -5.61
N TYR A 566 11.39 -20.20 -6.37
CA TYR A 566 10.68 -21.46 -6.56
C TYR A 566 10.76 -21.85 -8.04
N ARG A 567 11.30 -23.03 -8.33
CA ARG A 567 11.43 -23.52 -9.71
C ARG A 567 10.19 -24.33 -10.04
N TRP A 568 9.32 -23.80 -10.88
CA TRP A 568 8.10 -24.46 -11.32
C TRP A 568 8.34 -25.30 -12.57
N ASN A 569 8.02 -26.59 -12.51
CA ASN A 569 7.94 -27.45 -13.67
C ASN A 569 6.62 -27.22 -14.44
N THR A 570 6.69 -26.58 -15.59
CA THR A 570 5.50 -26.30 -16.43
C THR A 570 5.10 -27.47 -17.33
N THR A 571 5.70 -28.65 -17.19
CA THR A 571 5.34 -29.82 -17.99
C THR A 571 3.86 -30.19 -17.78
N GLY A 572 3.08 -30.20 -18.86
CA GLY A 572 1.66 -30.53 -18.82
C GLY A 572 0.74 -29.34 -18.54
N VAL A 573 1.29 -28.14 -18.35
CA VAL A 573 0.51 -26.90 -18.28
C VAL A 573 0.08 -26.52 -19.69
N VAL A 574 -1.23 -26.36 -19.88
CA VAL A 574 -1.82 -25.97 -21.18
C VAL A 574 -1.48 -24.51 -21.48
N SER A 575 -1.27 -24.18 -22.75
CA SER A 575 -1.06 -22.79 -23.15
C SER A 575 -2.19 -21.88 -22.68
N GLY A 576 -1.85 -20.72 -22.13
CA GLY A 576 -2.79 -19.81 -21.49
C GLY A 576 -2.09 -18.68 -20.73
N GLU A 577 -2.90 -17.80 -20.16
CA GLU A 577 -2.47 -16.71 -19.27
C GLU A 577 -2.81 -17.10 -17.83
N TYR A 578 -1.81 -17.13 -16.95
CA TYR A 578 -1.98 -17.59 -15.57
C TYR A 578 -1.33 -16.64 -14.57
N TYR A 579 -2.04 -16.36 -13.48
CA TYR A 579 -1.48 -15.75 -12.29
C TYR A 579 -0.84 -16.82 -11.41
N ILE A 580 0.25 -16.46 -10.75
CA ILE A 580 0.89 -17.30 -9.74
C ILE A 580 0.35 -16.88 -8.39
N CYS A 581 -0.08 -17.84 -7.58
CA CYS A 581 -0.53 -17.57 -6.21
C CYS A 581 0.29 -18.40 -5.22
N SER A 582 0.50 -17.87 -4.03
CA SER A 582 1.14 -18.55 -2.92
C SER A 582 0.12 -18.88 -1.83
N VAL A 583 0.44 -19.86 -1.01
CA VAL A 583 -0.22 -20.10 0.28
C VAL A 583 0.88 -20.20 1.32
N SER A 584 0.97 -19.19 2.18
CA SER A 584 1.92 -19.08 3.28
C SER A 584 1.25 -19.47 4.59
N ASN A 585 1.98 -20.16 5.47
CA ASN A 585 1.51 -20.51 6.81
C ASN A 585 2.68 -20.47 7.79
N ASP A 586 2.47 -19.83 8.94
CA ASP A 586 3.46 -19.61 10.00
C ASP A 586 3.16 -20.38 11.30
N GLY A 587 2.08 -21.16 11.30
CA GLY A 587 1.54 -21.90 12.44
C GLY A 587 0.39 -21.22 13.18
N TYR A 588 0.18 -19.92 12.95
CA TYR A 588 -0.90 -19.13 13.54
C TYR A 588 -1.89 -18.65 12.47
N ASN A 589 -1.37 -18.21 11.33
CA ASN A 589 -2.10 -17.63 10.21
C ASN A 589 -1.85 -18.45 8.92
N GLU A 590 -2.80 -18.35 7.98
CA GLU A 590 -2.63 -18.77 6.58
C GLU A 590 -3.04 -17.62 5.68
N ALA A 591 -2.22 -17.26 4.69
CA ALA A 591 -2.54 -16.22 3.72
C ALA A 591 -2.44 -16.73 2.27
N ILE A 592 -3.03 -15.97 1.35
CA ILE A 592 -2.98 -16.23 -0.08
C ILE A 592 -2.63 -14.93 -0.78
N ASP A 593 -1.49 -14.92 -1.47
CA ASP A 593 -1.03 -13.78 -2.26
C ASP A 593 -0.89 -14.20 -3.72
N CYS A 594 -1.31 -13.35 -4.66
CA CYS A 594 -1.19 -13.62 -6.09
C CYS A 594 -0.35 -12.55 -6.78
N SER A 595 0.31 -12.93 -7.88
CA SER A 595 1.11 -12.01 -8.68
C SER A 595 0.24 -10.92 -9.29
N GLU A 596 0.73 -9.68 -9.36
CA GLU A 596 0.00 -8.57 -9.99
C GLU A 596 -0.11 -8.72 -11.51
N ALA A 597 0.88 -9.37 -12.13
CA ALA A 597 0.90 -9.70 -13.54
C ALA A 597 0.77 -11.21 -13.76
N PRO A 598 0.17 -11.63 -14.89
CA PRO A 598 0.16 -13.01 -15.27
C PRO A 598 1.47 -13.42 -15.96
N LEU A 599 1.63 -14.72 -16.12
CA LEU A 599 2.60 -15.39 -16.97
C LEU A 599 1.85 -16.00 -18.17
N ILE A 600 2.39 -15.83 -19.37
CA ILE A 600 1.89 -16.52 -20.56
C ILE A 600 2.67 -17.84 -20.74
N ILE A 601 1.95 -18.96 -20.78
CA ILE A 601 2.48 -20.27 -21.16
C ILE A 601 2.15 -20.53 -22.64
N GLU A 602 3.18 -20.88 -23.43
CA GLU A 602 3.06 -21.17 -24.89
C GLU A 602 3.36 -22.63 -25.24
#